data_AF-A0A314UZB3-F1
#
_entry.id   AF-A0A314UZB3-F1
#
_cell.length_a   1.000
_cell.length_b   1.000
_cell.length_c   1.000
_cell.angle_alpha   90.00
_cell.angle_beta   90.00
_cell.angle_gamma   90.00
#
_symmetry.space_group_name_H-M   'P 1'
#
loop_
_entity.id
_entity.type
_entity.pdbx_description
1 polymer ?
#
loop_
_entity_poly.entity_id
_entity_poly.type
_entity_poly.pdbx_seq_one_letter_code
_entity_poly.pdbx_strand_id
1 'polypeptide(L)'
;MGLVNTVVPLGSLEQETVKWCREILRNSPTAIRVLKSALNAVDDGHAGLQQLAGDATLLFYGTEESNEGKTAYMQRRRPDFSKFPRRP
;
A
#
# COMPACT_ATOMS: atom_id res chain seq x y z
N MET A 1 9.29 -24.44 14.28
CA MET A 1 10.36 -23.54 13.78
C MET A 1 9.98 -23.11 12.35
N GLY A 2 9.09 -22.14 12.19
CA GLY A 2 8.50 -21.73 10.90
C GLY A 2 9.33 -20.69 10.14
N LEU A 3 10.65 -20.90 10.09
CA LEU A 3 11.60 -19.92 9.53
C LEU A 3 11.59 -19.91 7.98
N VAL A 4 11.15 -21.00 7.35
CA VAL A 4 11.08 -21.15 5.90
C VAL A 4 9.66 -21.51 5.48
N ASN A 5 9.20 -20.99 4.34
CA ASN A 5 7.86 -21.28 3.81
C ASN A 5 7.76 -22.64 3.11
N THR A 6 8.83 -23.09 2.43
CA THR A 6 8.87 -24.37 1.71
C THR A 6 10.30 -24.88 1.55
N VAL A 7 10.46 -26.17 1.26
CA VAL A 7 11.76 -26.84 1.01
C VAL A 7 11.67 -27.60 -0.32
N VAL A 8 12.66 -27.40 -1.19
CA VAL A 8 12.74 -28.03 -2.52
C VAL A 8 14.15 -28.57 -2.80
N PRO A 9 14.31 -29.54 -3.72
CA PRO A 9 15.64 -29.97 -4.18
C PRO A 9 16.43 -28.79 -4.75
N LEU A 10 17.76 -28.80 -4.54
CA LEU A 10 18.64 -27.69 -4.97
C LEU A 10 18.50 -27.35 -6.45
N GLY A 11 18.38 -28.37 -7.33
CA GLY A 11 18.19 -28.17 -8.77
C GLY A 11 16.86 -27.52 -9.17
N SER A 12 15.89 -27.45 -8.26
CA SER A 12 14.56 -26.85 -8.48
C SER A 12 14.37 -25.53 -7.74
N LEU A 13 15.37 -25.05 -6.99
CA LEU A 13 15.26 -23.87 -6.13
C LEU A 13 14.83 -22.62 -6.89
N GLU A 14 15.48 -22.33 -8.02
CA GLU A 14 15.14 -21.17 -8.84
C GLU A 14 13.74 -21.30 -9.46
N GLN A 15 13.39 -22.50 -9.94
CA GLN A 15 12.08 -22.75 -10.56
C GLN A 15 10.93 -22.49 -9.58
N GLU A 16 11.01 -23.01 -8.35
CA GLU A 16 9.98 -22.79 -7.35
C GLU A 16 9.95 -21.32 -6.89
N THR A 17 11.12 -20.68 -6.76
CA THR A 17 11.21 -19.26 -6.40
C THR A 17 10.53 -18.37 -7.45
N VAL A 18 10.85 -18.57 -8.74
CA VAL A 18 10.26 -17.80 -9.84
C VAL A 18 8.76 -18.07 -9.97
N LYS A 19 8.32 -19.30 -9.71
CA LYS A 19 6.89 -19.62 -9.64
C LYS A 19 6.19 -18.74 -8.60
N TRP A 20 6.67 -18.69 -7.35
CA TRP A 20 6.08 -17.84 -6.31
C TRP A 20 6.08 -16.35 -6.68
N CYS A 21 7.18 -15.84 -7.25
CA CYS A 21 7.24 -14.48 -7.75
C CYS A 21 6.15 -14.20 -8.80
N ARG A 22 5.93 -15.13 -9.74
CA ARG A 22 4.86 -15.02 -10.74
C ARG A 22 3.48 -15.06 -10.12
N GLU A 23 3.27 -15.83 -9.05
CA GLU A 23 1.99 -15.84 -8.33
C GLU A 23 1.71 -14.48 -7.66
N ILE A 24 2.73 -13.86 -7.05
CA ILE A 24 2.63 -12.53 -6.44
C ILE A 24 2.33 -11.46 -7.51
N LEU A 25 2.99 -11.53 -8.67
CA LEU A 25 2.82 -10.57 -9.77
C LEU A 25 1.41 -10.55 -10.37
N ARG A 26 0.58 -11.59 -10.14
CA ARG A 26 -0.82 -11.60 -10.58
C ARG A 26 -1.75 -10.79 -9.67
N ASN A 27 -1.28 -10.34 -8.51
CA ASN A 27 -2.09 -9.61 -7.53
C ASN A 27 -1.91 -8.09 -7.66
N SER A 28 -2.80 -7.31 -7.04
CA SER A 28 -2.70 -5.85 -7.01
C SER A 28 -1.42 -5.39 -6.29
N PRO A 29 -0.50 -4.66 -6.96
CA PRO A 29 0.71 -4.15 -6.31
C PRO A 29 0.40 -3.18 -5.16
N THR A 30 -0.68 -2.42 -5.30
CA THR A 30 -1.18 -1.52 -4.24
C THR A 30 -1.69 -2.30 -3.04
N ALA A 31 -2.41 -3.40 -3.24
CA ALA A 31 -2.85 -4.23 -2.11
C ALA A 31 -1.65 -4.86 -1.39
N ILE A 32 -0.68 -5.38 -2.15
CA ILE A 32 0.53 -6.01 -1.59
C ILE A 32 1.33 -5.01 -0.73
N ARG A 33 1.54 -3.77 -1.21
CA ARG A 33 2.32 -2.79 -0.43
C ARG A 33 1.64 -2.42 0.88
N VAL A 34 0.31 -2.21 0.87
CA VAL A 34 -0.47 -1.85 2.06
C VAL A 34 -0.49 -3.00 3.06
N LEU A 35 -0.63 -4.24 2.59
CA LEU A 35 -0.57 -5.41 3.45
C LEU A 35 0.82 -5.56 4.10
N LYS A 36 1.89 -5.34 3.33
CA LYS A 36 3.26 -5.38 3.88
C LYS A 36 3.48 -4.29 4.95
N SER A 37 3.03 -3.05 4.71
CA SER A 37 3.17 -1.98 5.70
C SER A 37 2.30 -2.23 6.94
N ALA A 38 1.11 -2.81 6.78
CA ALA A 38 0.27 -3.22 7.90
C ALA A 38 0.90 -4.33 8.75
N LEU A 39 1.54 -5.33 8.11
CA LEU A 39 2.27 -6.39 8.82
C LEU A 39 3.46 -5.82 9.61
N ASN A 40 4.25 -4.93 9.01
CA ASN A 40 5.37 -4.27 9.69
C ASN A 40 4.90 -3.40 10.88
N ALA A 41 3.75 -2.74 10.76
CA ALA A 41 3.22 -1.85 11.80
C ALA A 41 2.92 -2.55 13.13
N VAL A 42 2.75 -3.88 13.14
CA VAL A 42 2.55 -4.66 14.36
C VAL A 42 3.77 -4.62 15.26
N ASP A 43 4.98 -4.73 14.68
CA ASP A 43 6.22 -4.86 15.44
C ASP A 43 7.05 -3.57 15.47
N ASP A 44 6.96 -2.73 14.42
CA ASP A 44 7.80 -1.54 14.25
C ASP A 44 7.21 -0.27 14.92
N GLY A 45 6.05 -0.39 15.58
CA GLY A 45 5.38 0.71 16.27
C GLY A 45 5.19 1.95 15.39
N HIS A 46 5.67 3.11 15.84
CA HIS A 46 5.54 4.37 15.09
C HIS A 46 6.22 4.35 13.72
N ALA A 47 7.32 3.60 13.56
CA ALA A 47 8.00 3.52 12.27
C ALA A 47 7.15 2.75 11.24
N GLY A 48 6.53 1.65 11.66
CA GLY A 48 5.61 0.92 10.79
C GLY A 48 4.31 1.69 10.52
N LEU A 49 3.78 2.40 11.52
CA LEU A 49 2.63 3.30 11.32
C LEU A 49 2.94 4.43 10.33
N GLN A 50 4.16 4.97 10.33
CA GLN A 50 4.58 5.97 9.35
C GLN A 50 4.49 5.41 7.92
N GLN A 51 4.95 4.18 7.69
CA GLN A 51 4.88 3.56 6.38
C GLN A 51 3.42 3.35 5.93
N LEU A 52 2.57 2.82 6.82
CA LEU A 52 1.16 2.58 6.53
C LEU A 52 0.40 3.89 6.26
N ALA A 53 0.62 4.92 7.09
CA ALA A 53 0.03 6.25 6.90
C ALA A 53 0.53 6.91 5.61
N GLY A 54 1.79 6.68 5.23
CA GLY A 54 2.36 7.12 3.96
C GLY A 54 1.66 6.50 2.75
N ASP A 55 1.41 5.19 2.77
CA ASP A 55 0.65 4.51 1.72
C ASP A 55 -0.80 5.02 1.64
N ALA A 56 -1.45 5.27 2.79
CA ALA A 56 -2.79 5.87 2.83
C ALA A 56 -2.82 7.30 2.27
N THR A 57 -1.80 8.11 2.57
CA THR A 57 -1.66 9.48 2.02
C THR A 57 -1.47 9.44 0.51
N LEU A 58 -0.65 8.51 0.00
CA LEU A 58 -0.45 8.31 -1.43
C LEU A 58 -1.78 7.95 -2.14
N LEU A 59 -2.59 7.08 -1.54
CA LEU A 59 -3.91 6.74 -2.06
C LEU A 59 -4.86 7.94 -2.03
N PHE A 60 -4.86 8.71 -0.94
CA PHE A 60 -5.66 9.92 -0.82
C PHE A 60 -5.32 10.94 -1.91
N TYR A 61 -4.03 11.13 -2.23
CA TYR A 61 -3.59 12.01 -3.31
C TYR A 61 -4.09 11.61 -4.70
N GLY A 62 -4.53 10.37 -4.88
CA GLY A 62 -5.20 9.90 -6.10
C GLY A 62 -6.70 10.26 -6.20
N THR A 63 -7.29 10.87 -5.16
CA THR A 63 -8.73 11.17 -5.10
C THR A 63 -9.07 12.57 -5.59
N GLU A 64 -10.32 12.76 -6.04
CA GLU A 64 -10.84 14.09 -6.39
C GLU A 64 -10.89 15.03 -5.18
N GLU A 65 -11.13 14.50 -3.98
CA GLU A 65 -11.14 15.27 -2.73
C GLU A 65 -9.78 15.91 -2.45
N SER A 66 -8.70 15.13 -2.55
CA SER A 66 -7.35 15.68 -2.42
C SER A 66 -7.04 16.71 -3.52
N ASN A 67 -7.48 16.46 -4.75
CA ASN A 67 -7.26 17.38 -5.87
C ASN A 67 -7.98 18.72 -5.69
N GLU A 68 -9.17 18.74 -5.07
CA GLU A 68 -9.87 19.98 -4.72
C GLU A 68 -9.06 20.84 -3.76
N GLY A 69 -8.52 20.24 -2.69
CA GLY A 69 -7.70 20.96 -1.71
C GLY A 69 -6.47 21.59 -2.36
N LYS A 70 -5.73 20.81 -3.16
CA LYS A 70 -4.57 21.30 -3.92
C LYS A 70 -4.95 22.41 -4.88
N THR A 71 -5.99 22.22 -5.68
CA THR A 71 -6.42 23.18 -6.71
C THR A 71 -6.89 24.50 -6.09
N ALA A 72 -7.67 24.44 -5.02
CA ALA A 72 -8.16 25.62 -4.32
C ALA A 72 -7.01 26.45 -3.74
N TYR A 73 -5.99 25.80 -3.17
CA TYR A 73 -4.78 26.46 -2.69
C TYR A 73 -4.05 27.19 -3.82
N MET A 74 -3.82 26.52 -4.95
CA MET A 74 -3.16 27.12 -6.13
C MET A 74 -3.95 28.31 -6.70
N GLN A 75 -5.28 28.23 -6.67
CA GLN A 75 -6.19 29.27 -7.14
C GLN A 75 -6.46 30.36 -6.09
N ARG A 76 -5.88 30.25 -4.88
CA ARG A 76 -6.10 31.18 -3.76
C ARG A 76 -7.58 31.39 -3.42
N ARG A 77 -8.40 30.35 -3.59
CA ARG A 77 -9.81 30.32 -3.20
C ARG A 77 -10.01 29.37 -2.03
N ARG A 78 -11.16 29.49 -1.36
CA ARG A 78 -11.56 28.48 -0.37
C ARG A 78 -11.90 27.16 -1.09
N PRO A 79 -11.48 25.99 -0.57
CA PRO A 79 -11.89 24.71 -1.11
C PRO A 79 -13.36 24.43 -0.81
N ASP A 80 -14.02 23.70 -1.69
CA ASP A 80 -15.38 23.21 -1.48
C ASP A 80 -15.38 21.68 -1.41
N PHE A 81 -15.44 21.16 -0.18
CA PHE A 81 -15.51 19.72 0.08
C PHE A 81 -16.95 19.20 0.20
N SER A 82 -17.97 20.08 0.13
CA SER A 82 -19.38 19.66 0.28
C SER A 82 -19.84 18.73 -0.85
N LYS A 83 -19.16 18.78 -2.00
CA LYS A 83 -19.39 17.93 -3.16
C LYS A 83 -18.92 16.47 -3.00
N PHE A 84 -18.15 16.14 -1.96
CA PHE A 84 -17.66 14.78 -1.74
C PHE A 84 -18.53 14.06 -0.70
N PRO A 85 -18.99 12.83 -0.99
CA PRO A 85 -19.85 12.08 -0.08
C PRO A 85 -19.07 11.66 1.17
N ARG A 86 -19.63 11.95 2.35
CA ARG A 86 -19.11 11.44 3.62
C ARG A 86 -19.49 9.98 3.77
N ARG A 87 -18.49 9.11 3.93
CA ARG A 87 -18.73 7.72 4.30
C ARG A 87 -19.01 7.63 5.81
N PRO A 88 -19.91 6.72 6.23
CA PRO A 88 -20.27 6.53 7.64
C PRO A 88 -19.09 6.08 8.50
#